data_AF-A0A3B4ACN2-F1
#
_entry.id   AF-A0A3B4ACN2-F1
#
_cell.length_a   1.000
_cell.length_b   1.000
_cell.length_c   1.000
_cell.angle_alpha   90.00
_cell.angle_beta   90.00
_cell.angle_gamma   90.00
#
_symmetry.space_group_name_H-M   'P 1'
#
loop_
_entity.id
_entity.type
_entity.pdbx_description
1 polymer ?
#
loop_
_entity_poly.entity_id
_entity_poly.type
_entity_poly.pdbx_seq_one_letter_code
_entity_poly.pdbx_strand_id
1 'polypeptide(L)'
;MTLLNAFSTLYLSLGLFHVFIFCKPNYERSLIPSSATRLVARMDGDIIIGALFSVHHQPSAEKVAERKCGEIREQYGIQRVEAMFHTLDRINADPNLLPNITLGCEHSSVALEQSIEFIRDSLISIRDDKDGSRWCIDGDPSGQPPSTKKPIVGVIGPGSSSVAIQVQNLLQLFNIPQIAYSATSIDLSDKTLFKYFLRVVPSDTLQARALLDIVKSHNWTYVSAVHTEGNYGESGMEVFKELAAQDGLCIAHSDKIYSNAGEKHFDRLLRKLRERLPKARVVVCFCEGMTVRGLLMAMRRLGIAGEFLLIGR
;
A
#
# COMPACT_ATOMS: atom_id res chain seq x y z
N MET A 1 9.13 66.59 63.27
CA MET A 1 9.61 67.91 62.83
C MET A 1 9.77 67.85 61.32
N THR A 2 8.74 68.28 60.57
CA THR A 2 8.69 69.61 59.89
C THR A 2 9.56 69.59 58.62
N LEU A 3 9.12 69.89 57.40
CA LEU A 3 7.95 70.55 56.78
C LEU A 3 8.02 70.15 55.28
N LEU A 4 7.02 70.21 54.39
CA LEU A 4 5.96 71.18 54.11
C LEU A 4 5.04 70.45 53.07
N ASN A 5 3.77 70.13 53.31
CA ASN A 5 2.58 70.99 53.05
C ASN A 5 2.74 71.89 51.81
N ALA A 6 1.80 72.04 50.88
CA ALA A 6 0.36 71.83 50.92
C ALA A 6 -0.23 72.26 49.55
N PHE A 7 -1.29 71.58 49.09
CA PHE A 7 -2.52 72.14 48.48
C PHE A 7 -2.40 72.99 47.18
N SER A 8 -3.28 72.94 46.18
CA SER A 8 -4.57 72.26 45.95
C SER A 8 -5.10 72.67 44.55
N THR A 9 -6.22 72.04 44.16
CA THR A 9 -7.23 72.46 43.15
C THR A 9 -6.90 72.18 41.67
N LEU A 10 -7.78 71.64 40.82
CA LEU A 10 -9.21 71.31 40.94
C LEU A 10 -9.70 70.50 39.70
N TYR A 11 -10.67 69.59 39.92
CA TYR A 11 -11.67 69.03 38.97
C TYR A 11 -11.16 68.24 37.74
N LEU A 12 -11.78 67.15 37.24
CA LEU A 12 -13.14 66.62 37.38
C LEU A 12 -13.14 65.12 37.03
N SER A 13 -14.10 64.44 37.64
CA SER A 13 -14.56 63.04 37.65
C SER A 13 -14.55 62.16 36.38
N LEU A 14 -14.37 60.85 36.66
CA LEU A 14 -15.10 59.65 36.17
C LEU A 14 -15.25 59.46 34.65
N GLY A 15 -14.92 58.33 34.04
CA GLY A 15 -14.59 56.99 34.51
C GLY A 15 -14.82 56.01 33.36
N LEU A 16 -14.12 54.88 33.35
CA LEU A 16 -14.62 53.55 32.94
C LEU A 16 -13.44 52.57 32.88
N PHE A 17 -13.49 51.63 33.82
CA PHE A 17 -12.95 50.29 33.80
C PHE A 17 -12.24 49.84 32.50
N HIS A 18 -10.95 49.56 32.60
CA HIS A 18 -10.37 48.42 31.89
C HIS A 18 -9.40 47.69 32.80
N VAL A 19 -9.91 46.61 33.39
CA VAL A 19 -9.12 45.53 33.96
C VAL A 19 -8.32 44.92 32.81
N PHE A 20 -7.01 45.22 32.76
CA PHE A 20 -6.05 44.48 31.92
C PHE A 20 -5.80 43.12 32.57
N ILE A 21 -6.66 42.15 32.29
CA ILE A 21 -6.28 40.73 32.35
C ILE A 21 -5.34 40.50 31.17
N PHE A 22 -4.03 40.47 31.43
CA PHE A 22 -3.06 39.88 30.52
C PHE A 22 -3.30 38.37 30.49
N CYS A 23 -4.21 37.91 29.64
CA CYS A 23 -4.23 36.52 29.19
C CYS A 23 -3.15 36.40 28.11
N LYS A 24 -1.96 35.91 28.48
CA LYS A 24 -0.99 35.43 27.48
C LYS A 24 -1.62 34.22 26.79
N PRO A 25 -1.84 34.24 25.46
CA PRO A 25 -2.10 33.00 24.76
C PRO A 25 -0.76 32.28 24.65
N ASN A 26 -0.51 31.31 25.52
CA ASN A 26 0.44 30.24 25.23
C ASN A 26 -0.17 29.39 24.12
N TYR A 27 -0.08 29.86 22.88
CA TYR A 27 -0.22 29.00 21.71
C TYR A 27 1.16 28.40 21.47
N GLU A 28 1.48 27.33 22.21
CA GLU A 28 2.43 26.35 21.68
C GLU A 28 1.80 25.83 20.39
N ARG A 29 2.23 26.37 19.24
CA ARG A 29 2.06 25.67 17.98
C ARG A 29 2.75 24.33 18.18
N SER A 30 1.96 23.29 18.39
CA SER A 30 2.37 21.92 18.13
C SER A 30 2.99 21.93 16.73
N LEU A 31 4.31 21.84 16.68
CA LEU A 31 5.04 21.61 15.45
C LEU A 31 4.65 20.21 15.01
N ILE A 32 3.54 20.11 14.27
CA ILE A 32 3.30 18.97 13.40
C ILE A 32 4.59 18.86 12.58
N PRO A 33 5.34 17.75 12.66
CA PRO A 33 6.52 17.59 11.85
C PRO A 33 6.09 17.81 10.40
N SER A 34 6.72 18.78 9.74
CA SER A 34 6.60 18.98 8.30
C SER A 34 6.75 17.61 7.65
N SER A 35 5.66 17.10 7.07
CA SER A 35 5.71 15.90 6.23
C SER A 35 6.87 16.10 5.26
N ALA A 36 7.85 15.19 5.26
CA ALA A 36 8.93 15.22 4.28
C ALA A 36 8.34 15.39 2.88
N THR A 37 8.96 16.24 2.04
CA THR A 37 8.52 16.46 0.65
C THR A 37 8.48 15.11 -0.05
N ARG A 38 7.26 14.63 -0.34
CA ARG A 38 7.06 13.33 -0.98
C ARG A 38 7.40 13.44 -2.46
N LEU A 39 8.13 12.44 -2.95
CA LEU A 39 8.43 12.32 -4.37
C LEU A 39 7.27 11.64 -5.07
N VAL A 40 6.69 12.34 -6.04
CA VAL A 40 5.63 11.84 -6.92
C VAL A 40 6.19 11.83 -8.33
N ALA A 41 6.06 10.70 -9.02
CA ALA A 41 6.35 10.61 -10.44
C ALA A 41 5.08 10.98 -11.22
N ARG A 42 5.18 11.98 -12.10
CA ARG A 42 4.02 12.53 -12.80
C ARG A 42 4.31 12.76 -14.28
N MET A 43 3.29 12.47 -15.09
CA MET A 43 3.19 12.82 -16.51
C MET A 43 1.85 13.54 -16.69
N ASP A 44 1.86 14.73 -17.29
CA ASP A 44 0.62 15.46 -17.56
C ASP A 44 -0.11 14.90 -18.79
N GLY A 45 -1.43 15.10 -18.83
CA GLY A 45 -2.29 14.69 -19.92
C GLY A 45 -3.72 15.18 -19.74
N ASP A 46 -4.57 14.92 -20.73
CA ASP A 46 -6.01 15.18 -20.68
C ASP A 46 -6.70 14.34 -19.63
N ILE A 47 -6.30 13.08 -19.53
CA ILE A 47 -6.82 12.08 -18.59
C ILE A 47 -5.66 11.56 -17.74
N ILE A 48 -5.79 11.57 -16.42
CA ILE A 48 -4.74 11.08 -15.51
C ILE A 48 -5.11 9.70 -14.95
N ILE A 49 -4.18 8.75 -15.10
CA ILE A 49 -4.28 7.39 -14.55
C ILE A 49 -3.36 7.28 -13.32
N GLY A 50 -3.92 6.85 -12.20
CA GLY A 50 -3.14 6.60 -10.99
C GLY A 50 -2.38 5.29 -11.09
N ALA A 51 -1.18 5.21 -10.51
CA ALA A 51 -0.45 3.95 -10.40
C ALA A 51 0.20 3.74 -9.04
N LEU A 52 0.20 2.48 -8.61
CA LEU A 52 0.70 2.05 -7.31
C LEU A 52 1.76 0.95 -7.48
N PHE A 53 3.00 1.37 -7.77
CA PHE A 53 4.15 0.46 -7.86
C PHE A 53 4.94 0.41 -6.55
N SER A 54 5.46 -0.77 -6.21
CA SER A 54 6.26 -0.98 -5.01
C SER A 54 7.71 -0.58 -5.27
N VAL A 55 7.98 0.73 -5.33
CA VAL A 55 9.32 1.28 -5.59
C VAL A 55 10.33 0.91 -4.51
N HIS A 56 9.88 0.78 -3.27
CA HIS A 56 10.75 0.46 -2.14
C HIS A 56 10.32 -0.86 -1.48
N HIS A 57 11.24 -1.46 -0.74
CA HIS A 57 10.93 -2.57 0.17
C HIS A 57 10.07 -2.09 1.34
N GLN A 58 9.21 -2.98 1.83
CA GLN A 58 8.46 -2.73 3.06
C GLN A 58 9.41 -2.56 4.27
N PRO A 59 9.06 -1.74 5.26
CA PRO A 59 9.85 -1.62 6.49
C PRO A 59 9.94 -2.96 7.23
N SER A 60 11.01 -3.12 8.01
CA SER A 60 11.10 -4.20 8.99
C SER A 60 10.01 -4.05 10.05
N ALA A 61 9.62 -5.16 10.70
CA ALA A 61 8.56 -5.18 11.70
C ALA A 61 8.76 -4.12 12.82
N GLU A 62 10.00 -3.83 13.18
CA GLU A 62 10.36 -2.85 14.21
C GLU A 62 10.21 -1.40 13.75
N LYS A 63 10.34 -1.13 12.44
CA LYS A 63 10.36 0.22 11.86
C LYS A 63 9.05 0.60 11.15
N VAL A 64 8.01 -0.24 11.25
CA VAL A 64 6.71 0.01 10.58
C VAL A 64 6.11 1.35 11.02
N ALA A 65 6.21 1.69 12.31
CA ALA A 65 5.65 2.93 12.86
C ALA A 65 6.31 4.20 12.29
N GLU A 66 7.58 4.13 11.89
CA GLU A 66 8.30 5.27 11.29
C GLU A 66 7.88 5.55 9.85
N ARG A 67 7.16 4.61 9.19
CA ARG A 67 6.76 4.68 7.78
C ARG A 67 7.90 4.97 6.80
N LYS A 68 9.15 4.69 7.21
CA LYS A 68 10.32 4.77 6.33
C LYS A 68 10.43 3.48 5.55
N CYS A 69 10.23 3.58 4.24
CA CYS A 69 10.42 2.44 3.36
C CYS A 69 11.89 2.01 3.32
N GLY A 70 12.13 0.75 2.96
CA GLY A 70 13.47 0.19 2.78
C GLY A 70 14.08 0.56 1.42
N GLU A 71 15.08 -0.21 1.02
CA GLU A 71 15.81 0.00 -0.24
C GLU A 71 14.91 -0.04 -1.49
N ILE A 72 15.40 0.59 -2.56
CA ILE A 72 14.73 0.62 -3.87
C ILE A 72 14.68 -0.79 -4.48
N ARG A 73 13.56 -1.11 -5.11
CA ARG A 73 13.29 -2.34 -5.86
C ARG A 73 13.40 -2.04 -7.35
N GLU A 74 14.44 -2.56 -7.99
CA GLU A 74 14.65 -2.36 -9.42
C GLU A 74 13.52 -2.99 -10.26
N GLN A 75 13.33 -4.31 -10.15
CA GLN A 75 12.39 -5.08 -10.97
C GLN A 75 10.91 -4.76 -10.67
N TYR A 76 10.57 -4.67 -9.38
CA TYR A 76 9.19 -4.49 -8.94
C TYR A 76 8.78 -3.03 -8.76
N GLY A 77 9.75 -2.11 -8.87
CA GLY A 77 9.61 -0.69 -8.65
C GLY A 77 9.96 0.09 -9.91
N ILE A 78 11.22 0.49 -10.04
CA ILE A 78 11.69 1.40 -11.11
C ILE A 78 11.32 0.90 -12.50
N GLN A 79 11.55 -0.38 -12.81
CA GLN A 79 11.20 -0.93 -14.12
C GLN A 79 9.71 -0.81 -14.44
N ARG A 80 8.83 -0.88 -13.43
CA ARG A 80 7.37 -0.72 -13.63
C ARG A 80 6.96 0.73 -13.79
N VAL A 81 7.61 1.64 -13.07
CA VAL A 81 7.42 3.08 -13.24
C VAL A 81 7.81 3.46 -14.67
N GLU A 82 9.03 3.13 -15.09
CA GLU A 82 9.50 3.42 -16.45
C GLU A 82 8.66 2.72 -17.53
N ALA A 83 8.24 1.47 -17.30
CA ALA A 83 7.34 0.78 -18.22
C ALA A 83 5.99 1.50 -18.36
N MET A 84 5.46 2.09 -17.29
CA MET A 84 4.24 2.89 -17.36
C MET A 84 4.45 4.13 -18.22
N PHE A 85 5.48 4.93 -17.94
CA PHE A 85 5.78 6.15 -18.68
C PHE A 85 5.98 5.84 -20.17
N HIS A 86 6.82 4.86 -20.49
CA HIS A 86 7.06 4.44 -21.85
C HIS A 86 5.79 3.90 -22.55
N THR A 87 4.92 3.20 -21.83
CA THR A 87 3.65 2.71 -22.39
C THR A 87 2.71 3.86 -22.70
N LEU A 88 2.63 4.88 -21.85
CA LEU A 88 1.81 6.05 -22.09
C LEU A 88 2.32 6.87 -23.28
N ASP A 89 3.64 7.04 -23.41
CA ASP A 89 4.24 7.69 -24.58
C ASP A 89 3.84 6.98 -25.88
N ARG A 90 3.86 5.64 -25.87
CA ARG A 90 3.45 4.83 -27.02
C ARG A 90 1.96 4.92 -27.33
N ILE A 91 1.10 4.96 -26.31
CA ILE A 91 -0.34 5.13 -26.49
C ILE A 91 -0.63 6.52 -27.08
N ASN A 92 -0.03 7.57 -26.52
CA ASN A 92 -0.22 8.95 -26.97
C ASN A 92 0.31 9.18 -28.40
N ALA A 93 1.25 8.36 -28.87
CA ALA A 93 1.77 8.41 -30.23
C ALA A 93 0.98 7.55 -31.24
N ASP A 94 0.08 6.68 -30.80
CA ASP A 94 -0.70 5.80 -31.69
C ASP A 94 -1.96 6.52 -32.20
N PRO A 95 -2.05 6.84 -33.50
CA PRO A 95 -3.21 7.54 -34.05
C PRO A 95 -4.50 6.71 -34.01
N ASN A 96 -4.42 5.38 -33.79
CA ASN A 96 -5.59 4.50 -33.74
C ASN A 96 -6.18 4.37 -32.33
N LEU A 97 -5.43 4.75 -31.29
CA LEU A 97 -5.82 4.56 -29.90
C LEU A 97 -5.93 5.92 -29.21
N LEU A 98 -7.16 6.34 -28.91
CA LEU A 98 -7.47 7.63 -28.27
C LEU A 98 -6.96 8.85 -29.08
N PRO A 99 -7.35 9.02 -30.35
CA PRO A 99 -6.93 10.17 -31.15
C PRO A 99 -7.38 11.48 -30.50
N ASN A 100 -6.48 12.48 -30.48
CA ASN A 100 -6.68 13.80 -29.87
C ASN A 100 -6.91 13.80 -28.34
N ILE A 101 -6.55 12.72 -27.65
CA ILE A 101 -6.60 12.65 -26.19
C ILE A 101 -5.24 12.20 -25.68
N THR A 102 -4.66 12.95 -24.75
CA THR A 102 -3.40 12.59 -24.10
C THR A 102 -3.65 11.92 -22.75
N LEU A 103 -2.99 10.79 -22.50
CA LEU A 103 -2.97 10.14 -21.20
C LEU A 103 -1.75 10.59 -20.40
N GLY A 104 -1.99 11.01 -19.17
CA GLY A 104 -0.98 11.25 -18.16
C GLY A 104 -1.08 10.26 -17.00
N CYS A 105 -0.17 10.36 -16.04
CA CYS A 105 -0.20 9.53 -14.85
C CYS A 105 0.32 10.21 -13.59
N GLU A 106 -0.11 9.70 -12.45
CA GLU A 106 0.42 10.08 -11.14
C GLU A 106 0.74 8.84 -10.31
N HIS A 107 1.97 8.76 -9.80
CA HIS A 107 2.48 7.66 -8.99
C HIS A 107 3.19 8.16 -7.73
N SER A 108 2.93 7.49 -6.61
CA SER A 108 3.66 7.67 -5.35
C SER A 108 3.97 6.34 -4.68
N SER A 109 4.98 6.36 -3.81
CA SER A 109 5.58 5.17 -3.20
C SER A 109 4.69 4.49 -2.16
N VAL A 110 3.71 5.20 -1.58
CA VAL A 110 2.84 4.65 -0.52
C VAL A 110 1.42 4.48 -1.04
N ALA A 111 1.02 3.23 -1.28
CA ALA A 111 -0.24 2.90 -1.96
C ALA A 111 -1.50 3.49 -1.31
N LEU A 112 -1.67 3.30 0.00
CA LEU A 112 -2.88 3.75 0.70
C LEU A 112 -2.93 5.28 0.85
N GLU A 113 -1.79 5.90 1.18
CA GLU A 113 -1.70 7.36 1.29
C GLU A 113 -1.95 8.02 -0.06
N GLN A 114 -1.39 7.46 -1.14
CA GLN A 114 -1.65 7.94 -2.49
C GLN A 114 -3.11 7.75 -2.91
N SER A 115 -3.76 6.66 -2.48
CA SER A 115 -5.18 6.44 -2.75
C SER A 115 -6.06 7.51 -2.10
N ILE A 116 -5.68 8.02 -0.91
CA ILE A 116 -6.36 9.14 -0.26
C ILE A 116 -6.14 10.44 -1.06
N GLU A 117 -4.93 10.67 -1.57
CA GLU A 117 -4.62 11.83 -2.43
C GLU A 117 -5.44 11.78 -3.74
N PHE A 118 -5.51 10.63 -4.40
CA PHE A 118 -6.33 10.42 -5.61
C PHE A 118 -7.82 10.76 -5.39
N ILE A 119 -8.35 10.39 -4.23
CA ILE A 119 -9.74 10.71 -3.85
C ILE A 119 -9.91 12.19 -3.56
N ARG A 120 -8.96 12.80 -2.86
CA ARG A 120 -9.01 14.25 -2.57
C ARG A 120 -9.07 15.05 -3.86
N ASP A 121 -8.21 14.72 -4.82
CA ASP A 121 -8.16 15.40 -6.11
C ASP A 121 -9.47 15.17 -6.90
N SER A 122 -10.02 13.96 -6.85
CA SER A 122 -11.32 13.64 -7.45
C SER A 122 -12.47 14.46 -6.83
N LEU A 123 -12.52 14.59 -5.51
CA LEU A 123 -13.55 15.37 -4.82
C LEU A 123 -13.44 16.88 -5.06
N ILE A 124 -12.22 17.42 -5.18
CA ILE A 124 -12.01 18.84 -5.48
C ILE A 124 -12.52 19.16 -6.89
N SER A 125 -12.19 18.32 -7.88
CA SER A 125 -12.68 18.52 -9.26
C SER A 125 -14.21 18.51 -9.38
N ILE A 126 -14.90 17.62 -8.65
CA ILE A 126 -16.37 17.55 -8.64
C ILE A 126 -16.99 18.84 -8.04
N ARG A 127 -16.29 19.50 -7.12
CA ARG A 127 -16.75 20.76 -6.52
C ARG A 127 -16.55 21.93 -7.47
N ASP A 128 -15.40 22.01 -8.13
CA ASP A 128 -15.11 23.05 -9.12
C ASP A 128 -16.10 23.02 -10.31
N ASP A 129 -16.58 21.83 -10.72
CA ASP A 129 -17.58 21.68 -11.79
C ASP A 129 -19.01 22.07 -11.36
N LYS A 130 -19.34 22.01 -10.05
CA LYS A 130 -20.69 22.25 -9.54
C LYS A 130 -20.90 23.64 -8.95
N ASP A 131 -19.82 24.27 -8.52
CA ASP A 131 -19.83 25.58 -7.92
C ASP A 131 -18.76 26.37 -8.67
N GLY A 132 -19.17 27.27 -9.57
CA GLY A 132 -18.25 28.20 -10.24
C GLY A 132 -17.64 29.22 -9.27
N SER A 133 -17.25 28.78 -8.07
CA SER A 133 -16.72 29.57 -6.98
C SER A 133 -15.29 29.99 -7.33
N ARG A 134 -15.25 31.10 -8.06
CA ARG A 134 -14.13 32.02 -8.18
C ARG A 134 -13.53 32.23 -6.79
N TRP A 135 -12.37 31.63 -6.53
CA TRP A 135 -11.58 31.89 -5.33
C TRP A 135 -11.32 33.39 -5.23
N CYS A 136 -12.04 34.09 -4.37
CA CYS A 136 -11.74 35.45 -4.00
C CYS A 136 -11.11 35.38 -2.61
N ILE A 137 -9.79 35.28 -2.54
CA ILE A 137 -9.06 35.62 -1.32
C ILE A 137 -8.90 37.13 -1.35
N ASP A 138 -9.57 37.82 -0.44
CA ASP A 138 -9.28 39.21 -0.14
C ASP A 138 -7.82 39.32 0.32
N GLY A 139 -6.98 39.92 -0.53
CA GLY A 139 -5.74 40.57 -0.12
C GLY A 139 -4.47 39.73 -0.04
N ASP A 140 -4.07 39.02 -1.11
CA ASP A 140 -2.65 38.89 -1.54
C ASP A 140 -2.56 38.23 -2.94
N PRO A 141 -2.02 38.89 -3.99
CA PRO A 141 -1.98 38.33 -5.35
C PRO A 141 -0.87 37.30 -5.60
N SER A 142 -0.30 36.67 -4.57
CA SER A 142 0.83 35.73 -4.73
C SER A 142 0.44 34.23 -4.73
N GLY A 143 -0.81 33.89 -4.40
CA GLY A 143 -1.28 32.51 -4.46
C GLY A 143 -1.85 32.16 -5.82
N GLN A 144 -1.03 31.65 -6.74
CA GLN A 144 -1.57 30.88 -7.87
C GLN A 144 -2.54 29.83 -7.29
N PRO A 145 -3.74 29.61 -7.87
CA PRO A 145 -4.55 28.47 -7.47
C PRO A 145 -3.67 27.23 -7.57
N PRO A 146 -3.64 26.35 -6.55
CA PRO A 146 -2.89 25.11 -6.67
C PRO A 146 -3.33 24.47 -7.98
N SER A 147 -2.38 24.15 -8.86
CA SER A 147 -2.66 23.61 -10.20
C SER A 147 -3.80 22.61 -10.06
N THR A 148 -4.95 22.89 -10.68
CA THR A 148 -6.15 22.05 -10.53
C THR A 148 -5.77 20.64 -10.96
N LYS A 149 -5.48 19.79 -9.97
CA LYS A 149 -5.06 18.42 -10.24
C LYS A 149 -6.27 17.73 -10.84
N LYS A 150 -6.12 17.27 -12.08
CA LYS A 150 -7.18 16.55 -12.77
C LYS A 150 -7.54 15.29 -11.98
N PRO A 151 -8.82 14.92 -11.92
CA PRO A 151 -9.24 13.71 -11.22
C PRO A 151 -8.59 12.47 -11.82
N ILE A 152 -8.34 11.48 -10.96
CA ILE A 152 -7.85 10.17 -11.39
C ILE A 152 -9.03 9.35 -11.90
N VAL A 153 -8.97 8.90 -13.16
CA VAL A 153 -10.06 8.13 -13.77
C VAL A 153 -10.01 6.63 -13.44
N GLY A 154 -8.87 6.15 -12.95
CA GLY A 154 -8.64 4.75 -12.65
C GLY A 154 -7.24 4.53 -12.10
N VAL A 155 -7.04 3.38 -11.43
CA VAL A 155 -5.78 3.06 -10.75
C VAL A 155 -5.21 1.73 -11.23
N ILE A 156 -3.92 1.71 -11.56
CA ILE A 156 -3.16 0.50 -11.88
C ILE A 156 -2.40 0.02 -10.64
N GLY A 157 -2.52 -1.27 -10.32
CA GLY A 157 -1.90 -1.89 -9.14
C GLY A 157 -2.78 -1.84 -7.89
N PRO A 158 -2.22 -2.09 -6.69
CA PRO A 158 -0.83 -2.45 -6.41
C PRO A 158 -0.51 -3.92 -6.69
N GLY A 159 0.71 -4.34 -6.33
CA GLY A 159 1.18 -5.71 -6.56
C GLY A 159 0.71 -6.76 -5.55
N SER A 160 0.59 -6.40 -4.26
CA SER A 160 0.16 -7.33 -3.21
C SER A 160 -1.36 -7.42 -3.11
N SER A 161 -1.91 -8.63 -3.00
CA SER A 161 -3.35 -8.86 -2.85
C SER A 161 -3.94 -8.19 -1.61
N SER A 162 -3.26 -8.32 -0.46
CA SER A 162 -3.74 -7.73 0.81
C SER A 162 -3.77 -6.19 0.75
N VAL A 163 -2.82 -5.58 0.03
CA VAL A 163 -2.79 -4.12 -0.17
C VAL A 163 -3.83 -3.72 -1.22
N ALA A 164 -4.02 -4.51 -2.27
CA ALA A 164 -5.02 -4.25 -3.30
C ALA A 164 -6.44 -4.26 -2.73
N ILE A 165 -6.76 -5.17 -1.82
CA ILE A 165 -8.04 -5.18 -1.09
C ILE A 165 -8.26 -3.87 -0.32
N GLN A 166 -7.23 -3.41 0.42
CA GLN A 166 -7.33 -2.17 1.19
C GLN A 166 -7.52 -0.94 0.29
N VAL A 167 -6.78 -0.86 -0.82
CA VAL A 167 -6.92 0.20 -1.81
C VAL A 167 -8.32 0.16 -2.45
N GLN A 168 -8.79 -1.02 -2.84
CA GLN A 168 -10.09 -1.18 -3.49
C GLN A 168 -11.25 -0.80 -2.58
N ASN A 169 -11.20 -1.17 -1.29
CA ASN A 169 -12.22 -0.79 -0.30
C ASN A 169 -12.42 0.72 -0.22
N LEU A 170 -11.36 1.48 -0.49
CA LEU A 170 -11.38 2.94 -0.51
C LEU A 170 -11.81 3.48 -1.89
N LEU A 171 -11.20 3.02 -2.98
CA LEU A 171 -11.48 3.51 -4.34
C LEU A 171 -12.94 3.29 -4.77
N GLN A 172 -13.56 2.18 -4.34
CA GLN A 172 -14.92 1.85 -4.74
C GLN A 172 -15.99 2.79 -4.17
N LEU A 173 -15.70 3.47 -3.05
CA LEU A 173 -16.60 4.49 -2.48
C LEU A 173 -16.75 5.70 -3.42
N PHE A 174 -15.78 5.89 -4.34
CA PHE A 174 -15.72 6.99 -5.28
C PHE A 174 -15.87 6.52 -6.74
N ASN A 175 -16.29 5.27 -6.94
CA ASN A 175 -16.45 4.66 -8.26
C ASN A 175 -15.17 4.67 -9.13
N ILE A 176 -13.99 4.62 -8.50
CA ILE A 176 -12.71 4.60 -9.24
C ILE A 176 -12.36 3.14 -9.55
N PRO A 177 -12.28 2.74 -10.84
CA PRO A 177 -11.87 1.40 -11.23
C PRO A 177 -10.39 1.15 -10.93
N GLN A 178 -10.09 -0.05 -10.45
CA GLN A 178 -8.73 -0.51 -10.17
C GLN A 178 -8.39 -1.72 -11.04
N ILE A 179 -7.25 -1.71 -11.73
CA ILE A 179 -6.75 -2.85 -12.50
C ILE A 179 -5.42 -3.32 -11.89
N ALA A 180 -5.44 -4.48 -11.24
CA ALA A 180 -4.23 -5.06 -10.67
C ALA A 180 -3.46 -5.93 -11.67
N TYR A 181 -2.13 -5.85 -11.58
CA TYR A 181 -1.21 -6.62 -12.43
C TYR A 181 -0.56 -7.82 -11.71
N SER A 182 -0.72 -7.95 -10.38
CA SER A 182 -0.15 -9.07 -9.61
C SER A 182 -0.99 -9.53 -8.41
N ALA A 183 -2.13 -8.90 -8.12
CA ALA A 183 -3.02 -9.34 -7.05
C ALA A 183 -3.87 -10.53 -7.50
N THR A 184 -3.45 -11.73 -7.11
CA THR A 184 -4.03 -13.01 -7.55
C THR A 184 -4.96 -13.68 -6.54
N SER A 185 -5.12 -13.11 -5.34
CA SER A 185 -5.98 -13.70 -4.30
C SER A 185 -7.40 -13.94 -4.81
N ILE A 186 -7.97 -15.05 -4.36
CA ILE A 186 -9.31 -15.50 -4.77
C ILE A 186 -10.38 -14.53 -4.27
N ASP A 187 -10.17 -13.94 -3.10
CA ASP A 187 -11.06 -12.97 -2.44
C ASP A 187 -11.46 -11.81 -3.37
N LEU A 188 -10.52 -11.34 -4.19
CA LEU A 188 -10.71 -10.22 -5.14
C LEU A 188 -11.62 -10.57 -6.34
N SER A 189 -12.05 -11.82 -6.45
CA SER A 189 -12.97 -12.28 -7.51
C SER A 189 -14.42 -11.96 -7.19
N ASP A 190 -14.77 -11.75 -5.92
CA ASP A 190 -16.14 -11.45 -5.50
C ASP A 190 -16.54 -10.01 -5.90
N LYS A 191 -17.38 -9.88 -6.93
CA LYS A 191 -17.88 -8.59 -7.44
C LYS A 191 -18.99 -7.98 -6.59
N THR A 192 -19.55 -8.73 -5.64
CA THR A 192 -20.48 -8.17 -4.66
C THR A 192 -19.72 -7.31 -3.64
N LEU A 193 -18.49 -7.72 -3.28
CA LEU A 193 -17.60 -7.01 -2.37
C LEU A 193 -16.69 -6.01 -3.08
N PHE A 194 -16.13 -6.38 -4.24
CA PHE A 194 -15.12 -5.62 -4.99
C PHE A 194 -15.61 -5.27 -6.40
N LYS A 195 -16.67 -4.47 -6.47
CA LYS A 195 -17.37 -4.13 -7.72
C LYS A 195 -16.47 -3.53 -8.81
N TYR A 196 -15.55 -2.64 -8.42
CA TYR A 196 -14.70 -1.88 -9.35
C TYR A 196 -13.29 -2.46 -9.52
N PHE A 197 -13.02 -3.63 -8.96
CA PHE A 197 -11.73 -4.29 -9.09
C PHE A 197 -11.67 -5.14 -10.36
N LEU A 198 -10.59 -5.03 -11.12
CA LEU A 198 -10.25 -5.91 -12.23
C LEU A 198 -8.79 -6.35 -12.11
N ARG A 199 -8.43 -7.40 -12.85
CA ARG A 199 -7.05 -7.85 -12.95
C ARG A 199 -6.79 -8.50 -14.30
N VAL A 200 -5.55 -8.41 -14.75
CA VAL A 200 -5.07 -9.04 -16.01
C VAL A 200 -4.37 -10.38 -15.78
N VAL A 201 -4.44 -10.90 -14.55
CA VAL A 201 -3.81 -12.15 -14.11
C VAL A 201 -4.86 -13.12 -13.57
N PRO A 202 -4.63 -14.45 -13.68
CA PRO A 202 -5.57 -15.44 -13.15
C PRO A 202 -5.63 -15.44 -11.61
N SER A 203 -6.67 -16.07 -11.09
CA SER A 203 -6.85 -16.35 -9.66
C SER A 203 -5.90 -17.43 -9.15
N ASP A 204 -5.53 -17.37 -7.86
CA ASP A 204 -4.73 -18.40 -7.18
C ASP A 204 -5.42 -19.77 -7.12
N THR A 205 -6.72 -19.85 -7.42
CA THR A 205 -7.43 -21.12 -7.63
C THR A 205 -6.73 -22.01 -8.66
N LEU A 206 -6.25 -21.41 -9.77
CA LEU A 206 -5.53 -22.15 -10.81
C LEU A 206 -4.12 -22.54 -10.36
N GLN A 207 -3.46 -21.69 -9.57
CA GLN A 207 -2.15 -21.99 -8.99
C GLN A 207 -2.22 -23.14 -7.98
N ALA A 208 -3.24 -23.16 -7.11
CA ALA A 208 -3.47 -24.24 -6.15
C ALA A 208 -3.71 -25.58 -6.84
N ARG A 209 -4.53 -25.59 -7.90
CA ARG A 209 -4.73 -26.78 -8.73
C ARG A 209 -3.44 -27.24 -9.38
N ALA A 210 -2.68 -26.35 -10.00
CA ALA A 210 -1.40 -26.69 -10.62
C ALA A 210 -0.39 -27.27 -9.62
N LEU A 211 -0.30 -26.71 -8.40
CA LEU A 211 0.57 -27.25 -7.35
C LEU A 211 0.12 -28.65 -6.92
N LEU A 212 -1.18 -28.90 -6.77
CA LEU A 212 -1.70 -30.24 -6.48
C LEU A 212 -1.37 -31.22 -7.61
N ASP A 213 -1.54 -30.83 -8.87
CA ASP A 213 -1.23 -31.67 -10.03
C ASP A 213 0.27 -32.04 -10.07
N ILE A 214 1.16 -31.09 -9.74
CA ILE A 214 2.60 -31.36 -9.59
C ILE A 214 2.84 -32.39 -8.48
N VAL A 215 2.23 -32.21 -7.32
CA VAL A 215 2.38 -33.11 -6.17
C VAL A 215 1.90 -34.53 -6.51
N LYS A 216 0.77 -34.63 -7.21
CA LYS A 216 0.21 -35.91 -7.68
C LYS A 216 1.08 -36.58 -8.73
N SER A 217 1.61 -35.82 -9.71
CA SER A 217 2.46 -36.37 -10.76
C SER A 217 3.74 -37.04 -10.23
N HIS A 218 4.18 -36.64 -9.04
CA HIS A 218 5.34 -37.21 -8.36
C HIS A 218 4.97 -38.25 -7.28
N ASN A 219 3.69 -38.63 -7.18
CA ASN A 219 3.16 -39.58 -6.19
C ASN A 219 3.46 -39.19 -4.73
N TRP A 220 3.54 -37.89 -4.43
CA TRP A 220 3.72 -37.43 -3.05
C TRP A 220 2.37 -37.41 -2.32
N THR A 221 2.27 -38.15 -1.22
CA THR A 221 1.01 -38.28 -0.46
C THR A 221 1.05 -37.58 0.90
N TYR A 222 2.23 -37.17 1.36
CA TYR A 222 2.44 -36.55 2.67
C TYR A 222 3.41 -35.37 2.56
N VAL A 223 2.88 -34.14 2.61
CA VAL A 223 3.64 -32.90 2.39
C VAL A 223 3.49 -31.95 3.57
N SER A 224 4.44 -31.03 3.75
CA SER A 224 4.26 -29.87 4.63
C SER A 224 3.77 -28.66 3.83
N ALA A 225 3.15 -27.70 4.49
CA ALA A 225 2.64 -26.49 3.87
C ALA A 225 3.13 -25.25 4.63
N VAL A 226 3.54 -24.22 3.88
CA VAL A 226 3.92 -22.91 4.40
C VAL A 226 3.28 -21.83 3.53
N HIS A 227 2.75 -20.79 4.16
CA HIS A 227 2.27 -19.63 3.43
C HIS A 227 2.69 -18.32 4.08
N THR A 228 2.78 -17.26 3.27
CA THR A 228 2.94 -15.90 3.78
C THR A 228 1.64 -15.46 4.44
N GLU A 229 1.74 -14.76 5.57
CA GLU A 229 0.56 -14.14 6.20
C GLU A 229 -0.08 -13.10 5.26
N GLY A 230 -1.41 -13.13 5.14
CA GLY A 230 -2.19 -12.20 4.31
C GLY A 230 -3.00 -12.90 3.22
N ASN A 231 -3.92 -12.16 2.59
CA ASN A 231 -4.94 -12.68 1.67
C ASN A 231 -4.40 -13.46 0.47
N TYR A 232 -3.16 -13.22 0.03
CA TYR A 232 -2.53 -14.05 -1.00
C TYR A 232 -2.22 -15.46 -0.48
N GLY A 233 -1.43 -15.54 0.60
CA GLY A 233 -0.96 -16.82 1.11
C GLY A 233 -2.07 -17.62 1.79
N GLU A 234 -2.96 -16.96 2.53
CA GLU A 234 -4.06 -17.60 3.24
C GLU A 234 -5.10 -18.19 2.29
N SER A 235 -5.70 -17.39 1.42
CA SER A 235 -6.75 -17.86 0.51
C SER A 235 -6.22 -18.90 -0.49
N GLY A 236 -4.99 -18.72 -0.99
CA GLY A 236 -4.34 -19.68 -1.87
C GLY A 236 -4.06 -21.02 -1.18
N MET A 237 -3.55 -20.99 0.06
CA MET A 237 -3.28 -22.20 0.83
C MET A 237 -4.57 -22.90 1.25
N GLU A 238 -5.63 -22.17 1.56
CA GLU A 238 -6.90 -22.78 1.95
C GLU A 238 -7.51 -23.58 0.79
N VAL A 239 -7.53 -23.01 -0.42
CA VAL A 239 -7.96 -23.76 -1.60
C VAL A 239 -7.06 -24.94 -1.91
N PHE A 240 -5.74 -24.82 -1.70
CA PHE A 240 -4.85 -25.97 -1.84
C PHE A 240 -5.20 -27.09 -0.85
N LYS A 241 -5.48 -26.77 0.42
CA LYS A 241 -5.89 -27.77 1.43
C LYS A 241 -7.21 -28.45 1.06
N GLU A 242 -8.20 -27.67 0.59
CA GLU A 242 -9.48 -28.21 0.14
C GLU A 242 -9.32 -29.20 -1.01
N LEU A 243 -8.55 -28.82 -2.04
CA LEU A 243 -8.28 -29.69 -3.18
C LEU A 243 -7.45 -30.92 -2.77
N ALA A 244 -6.45 -30.74 -1.89
CA ALA A 244 -5.65 -31.83 -1.36
C ALA A 244 -6.50 -32.85 -0.58
N ALA A 245 -7.45 -32.39 0.25
CA ALA A 245 -8.34 -33.24 1.00
C ALA A 245 -9.28 -34.05 0.09
N GLN A 246 -9.78 -33.45 -0.99
CA GLN A 246 -10.61 -34.13 -1.99
C GLN A 246 -9.85 -35.25 -2.71
N ASP A 247 -8.55 -35.06 -2.93
CA ASP A 247 -7.69 -36.02 -3.62
C ASP A 247 -6.94 -36.99 -2.68
N GLY A 248 -7.28 -37.00 -1.39
CA GLY A 248 -6.69 -37.92 -0.40
C GLY A 248 -5.24 -37.62 -0.03
N LEU A 249 -4.79 -36.39 -0.24
CA LEU A 249 -3.44 -35.95 0.11
C LEU A 249 -3.37 -35.42 1.54
N CYS A 250 -2.39 -35.90 2.31
CA CYS A 250 -2.21 -35.52 3.70
C CYS A 250 -1.23 -34.34 3.84
N ILE A 251 -1.65 -33.31 4.57
CA ILE A 251 -0.80 -32.17 4.94
C ILE A 251 -0.33 -32.36 6.38
N ALA A 252 0.96 -32.57 6.56
CA ALA A 252 1.60 -32.84 7.85
C ALA A 252 1.40 -31.70 8.85
N HIS A 253 1.58 -30.48 8.35
CA HIS A 253 1.36 -29.24 9.09
C HIS A 253 1.27 -28.08 8.10
N SER A 254 0.56 -27.01 8.50
CA SER A 254 0.44 -25.77 7.75
C SER A 254 0.86 -24.62 8.67
N ASP A 255 2.06 -24.08 8.44
CA ASP A 255 2.55 -22.91 9.17
C ASP A 255 2.38 -21.62 8.34
N LYS A 256 2.24 -20.50 9.06
CA LYS A 256 2.15 -19.16 8.48
C LYS A 256 3.28 -18.28 8.99
N ILE A 257 3.76 -17.36 8.16
CA ILE A 257 4.83 -16.43 8.52
C ILE A 257 4.75 -15.10 7.77
N TYR A 258 5.01 -14.00 8.47
CA TYR A 258 5.11 -12.68 7.87
C TYR A 258 6.36 -12.55 7.00
N SER A 259 6.26 -11.87 5.86
CA SER A 259 7.39 -11.68 4.94
C SER A 259 8.49 -10.75 5.50
N ASN A 260 8.18 -9.93 6.51
CA ASN A 260 9.14 -9.11 7.26
C ASN A 260 9.48 -9.68 8.65
N ALA A 261 9.17 -10.96 8.92
CA ALA A 261 9.51 -11.60 10.18
C ALA A 261 11.04 -11.66 10.38
N GLY A 262 11.48 -11.49 11.63
CA GLY A 262 12.90 -11.59 11.98
C GLY A 262 13.44 -13.02 11.85
N GLU A 263 14.77 -13.15 11.75
CA GLU A 263 15.47 -14.42 11.49
C GLU A 263 15.07 -15.57 12.42
N LYS A 264 14.91 -15.28 13.72
CA LYS A 264 14.51 -16.28 14.74
C LYS A 264 13.16 -16.95 14.44
N HIS A 265 12.25 -16.26 13.75
CA HIS A 265 10.96 -16.83 13.36
C HIS A 265 11.11 -17.85 12.24
N PHE A 266 11.92 -17.54 11.22
CA PHE A 266 12.26 -18.49 10.17
C PHE A 266 13.01 -19.71 10.71
N ASP A 267 13.95 -19.51 11.64
CA ASP A 267 14.67 -20.63 12.26
C ASP A 267 13.73 -21.53 13.09
N ARG A 268 12.74 -20.94 13.77
CA ARG A 268 11.71 -21.69 14.50
C ARG A 268 10.82 -22.48 13.54
N LEU A 269 10.40 -21.87 12.45
CA LEU A 269 9.61 -22.52 11.40
C LEU A 269 10.34 -23.73 10.82
N LEU A 270 11.62 -23.59 10.46
CA LEU A 270 12.42 -24.70 9.95
C LEU A 270 12.61 -25.83 10.97
N ARG A 271 12.76 -25.51 12.26
CA ARG A 271 12.79 -26.54 13.31
C ARG A 271 11.50 -27.35 13.37
N LYS A 272 10.33 -26.70 13.30
CA LYS A 272 9.04 -27.39 13.22
C LYS A 272 8.93 -28.28 11.98
N LEU A 273 9.39 -27.81 10.82
CA LEU A 273 9.39 -28.60 9.60
C LEU A 273 10.29 -29.84 9.72
N ARG A 274 11.44 -29.73 10.40
CA ARG A 274 12.35 -30.87 10.62
C ARG A 274 11.75 -31.96 11.51
N GLU A 275 10.82 -31.63 12.42
CA GLU A 275 10.10 -32.62 13.24
C GLU A 275 9.28 -33.60 12.38
N ARG A 276 9.01 -33.26 11.10
CA ARG A 276 8.27 -34.10 10.16
C ARG A 276 9.18 -34.94 9.25
N LEU A 277 10.49 -34.73 9.31
CA LEU A 277 11.43 -35.55 8.54
C LEU A 277 11.59 -36.94 9.18
N PRO A 278 11.84 -37.98 8.36
CA PRO A 278 11.95 -37.95 6.89
C PRO A 278 10.58 -38.08 6.17
N LYS A 279 9.46 -38.12 6.90
CA LYS A 279 8.13 -38.41 6.32
C LYS A 279 7.64 -37.33 5.35
N ALA A 280 7.77 -36.05 5.71
CA ALA A 280 7.37 -34.92 4.86
C ALA A 280 8.60 -34.12 4.40
N ARG A 281 9.17 -34.49 3.25
CA ARG A 281 10.31 -33.75 2.64
C ARG A 281 9.88 -32.60 1.75
N VAL A 282 8.71 -32.71 1.14
CA VAL A 282 8.16 -31.68 0.23
C VAL A 282 7.43 -30.63 1.04
N VAL A 283 7.71 -29.36 0.76
CA VAL A 283 7.06 -28.21 1.39
C VAL A 283 6.38 -27.39 0.30
N VAL A 284 5.05 -27.37 0.32
CA VAL A 284 4.22 -26.54 -0.55
C VAL A 284 4.21 -25.12 0.00
N CYS A 285 4.63 -24.16 -0.81
CA CYS A 285 4.85 -22.77 -0.44
C CYS A 285 3.90 -21.85 -1.21
N PHE A 286 2.85 -21.35 -0.54
CA PHE A 286 2.10 -20.17 -0.98
C PHE A 286 2.72 -18.91 -0.38
N CYS A 287 3.94 -18.63 -0.82
CA CYS A 287 4.78 -17.61 -0.22
C CYS A 287 5.06 -16.46 -1.19
N GLU A 288 5.22 -15.25 -0.65
CA GLU A 288 5.82 -14.14 -1.37
C GLU A 288 7.35 -14.32 -1.45
N GLY A 289 8.00 -13.67 -2.42
CA GLY A 289 9.43 -13.86 -2.70
C GLY A 289 10.35 -13.58 -1.50
N MET A 290 10.01 -12.61 -0.64
CA MET A 290 10.80 -12.33 0.57
C MET A 290 10.68 -13.43 1.63
N THR A 291 9.53 -14.10 1.73
CA THR A 291 9.35 -15.25 2.62
C THR A 291 10.20 -16.43 2.15
N VAL A 292 10.21 -16.73 0.85
CA VAL A 292 11.07 -17.79 0.30
C VAL A 292 12.55 -17.48 0.51
N ARG A 293 12.98 -16.22 0.26
CA ARG A 293 14.33 -15.76 0.57
C ARG A 293 14.68 -15.96 2.05
N GLY A 294 13.76 -15.61 2.96
CA GLY A 294 13.94 -15.81 4.40
C GLY A 294 14.10 -17.28 4.79
N LEU A 295 13.29 -18.17 4.20
CA LEU A 295 13.42 -19.62 4.36
C LEU A 295 14.79 -20.13 3.90
N LEU A 296 15.23 -19.76 2.69
CA LEU A 296 16.52 -20.18 2.14
C LEU A 296 17.70 -19.66 2.98
N MET A 297 17.62 -18.42 3.46
CA MET A 297 18.62 -17.87 4.38
C MET A 297 18.67 -18.64 5.70
N ALA A 298 17.53 -19.00 6.26
CA ALA A 298 17.44 -19.80 7.47
C ALA A 298 17.95 -21.23 7.26
N MET A 299 17.69 -21.84 6.11
CA MET A 299 18.23 -23.15 5.76
C MET A 299 19.76 -23.13 5.71
N ARG A 300 20.35 -22.05 5.16
CA ARG A 300 21.80 -21.83 5.17
C ARG A 300 22.34 -21.64 6.59
N ARG A 301 21.70 -20.80 7.41
CA ARG A 301 22.13 -20.55 8.80
C ARG A 301 22.10 -21.82 9.65
N LEU A 302 21.09 -22.66 9.47
CA LEU A 302 20.94 -23.91 10.22
C LEU A 302 21.71 -25.10 9.61
N GLY A 303 22.34 -24.93 8.45
CA GLY A 303 23.11 -26.00 7.78
C GLY A 303 22.25 -27.15 7.23
N ILE A 304 21.01 -26.88 6.82
CA ILE A 304 20.03 -27.89 6.39
C ILE A 304 19.70 -27.82 4.89
N ALA A 305 20.63 -27.32 4.09
CA ALA A 305 20.47 -27.26 2.64
C ALA A 305 20.30 -28.69 2.07
N GLY A 306 19.28 -28.87 1.22
CA GLY A 306 18.97 -30.17 0.60
C GLY A 306 18.10 -31.12 1.42
N GLU A 307 17.76 -30.78 2.68
CA GLU A 307 16.86 -31.62 3.49
C GLU A 307 15.41 -31.57 2.98
N PHE A 308 14.96 -30.40 2.51
CA PHE A 308 13.61 -30.15 2.01
C PHE A 308 13.59 -29.85 0.51
N LEU A 309 12.49 -30.22 -0.14
CA LEU A 309 12.13 -29.77 -1.49
C LEU A 309 11.02 -28.73 -1.39
N LEU A 310 11.34 -27.47 -1.67
CA LEU A 310 10.36 -26.37 -1.66
C LEU A 310 9.69 -26.28 -3.04
N ILE A 311 8.36 -26.32 -3.08
CA ILE A 311 7.58 -26.09 -4.30
C ILE A 311 6.65 -24.90 -4.10
N GLY A 312 6.68 -23.94 -5.01
CA GLY A 312 5.92 -22.69 -4.89
C GLY A 312 6.08 -21.86 -6.15
N ARG A 313 5.51 -20.65 -6.13
CA ARG A 313 5.66 -19.64 -7.17
C ARG A 313 6.91 -18.78 -6.95
#